data_AF-C6FKG6-F1
#
_entry.id   AF-C6FKG6-F1
#
_cell.length_a   1.000
_cell.length_b   1.000
_cell.length_c   1.000
_cell.angle_alpha   90.00
_cell.angle_beta   90.00
_cell.angle_gamma   90.00
#
_symmetry.space_group_name_H-M   'P 1'
#
loop_
_entity.id
_entity.type
_entity.pdbx_description
1 polymer ?
#
loop_
_entity_poly.entity_id
_entity_poly.type
_entity_poly.pdbx_seq_one_letter_code
_entity_poly.pdbx_strand_id
1 'polypeptide(L)'
;TPTLHRLGIQAFQPTLVEGRTISLHPLVCKGFNADFDGDQMAVHLPLSLEAQAEARLLMFSHMNLLSPAIGDPICVPTQDMLM
;
A
#
# COMPACT_ATOMS: atom_id res chain seq x y z
N THR A 1 3.34 -2.14 12.49
CA THR A 1 3.63 -0.72 12.81
C THR A 1 2.32 0.05 12.96
N PRO A 2 2.29 1.22 13.63
CA PRO A 2 1.03 1.97 13.83
C PRO A 2 0.52 2.57 12.52
N THR A 3 -0.79 2.48 12.28
CA THR A 3 -1.44 3.17 11.15
C THR A 3 -1.58 4.66 11.45
N LEU A 4 -0.67 5.48 10.93
CA LEU A 4 -0.62 6.93 11.20
C LEU A 4 -1.65 7.74 10.41
N HIS A 5 -2.02 7.26 9.23
CA HIS A 5 -2.95 7.91 8.32
C HIS A 5 -3.58 6.89 7.37
N ARG A 6 -4.61 7.30 6.62
CA ARG A 6 -5.38 6.40 5.74
C ARG A 6 -4.53 5.58 4.76
N LEU A 7 -3.42 6.15 4.26
CA LEU A 7 -2.53 5.45 3.32
C LEU A 7 -1.71 4.31 3.94
N GLY A 8 -1.75 4.16 5.27
CA GLY A 8 -1.18 3.00 5.96
C GLY A 8 -2.03 1.73 5.84
N ILE A 9 -3.18 1.80 5.16
CA ILE A 9 -3.95 0.66 4.69
C ILE A 9 -4.33 0.92 3.24
N GLN A 10 -3.95 0.02 2.34
CA GLN A 10 -4.30 0.10 0.92
C GLN A 10 -4.72 -1.26 0.39
N ALA A 11 -5.54 -1.28 -0.65
CA ALA A 11 -5.95 -2.48 -1.34
C ALA A 11 -5.06 -2.74 -2.56
N PHE A 12 -4.82 -4.02 -2.81
CA PHE A 12 -4.03 -4.52 -3.93
C PHE A 12 -4.73 -5.74 -4.51
N GLN A 13 -4.46 -6.01 -5.79
CA GLN A 13 -4.78 -7.31 -6.38
C GLN A 13 -3.65 -8.28 -6.04
N PRO A 14 -3.88 -9.30 -5.19
CA PRO A 14 -2.83 -10.24 -4.83
C PRO A 14 -2.42 -11.10 -6.03
N THR A 15 -1.12 -11.37 -6.13
CA THR A 15 -0.54 -12.35 -7.06
C THR A 15 0.16 -13.41 -6.22
N LEU A 16 -0.03 -14.69 -6.57
CA LEU A 16 0.62 -15.79 -5.87
C LEU A 16 2.13 -15.75 -6.14
N VAL A 17 2.92 -15.88 -5.08
CA VAL A 17 4.38 -15.91 -5.10
C VAL A 17 4.86 -17.08 -4.26
N GLU A 18 6.03 -17.62 -4.61
CA GLU A 18 6.71 -18.62 -3.80
C GLU A 18 7.32 -17.99 -2.54
N GLY A 19 7.45 -18.77 -1.47
CA GLY A 19 8.05 -18.32 -0.20
C GLY A 19 7.04 -17.90 0.86
N ARG A 20 7.53 -17.17 1.88
CA ARG A 20 6.74 -16.77 3.08
C ARG A 20 6.71 -15.25 3.30
N THR A 21 7.16 -14.48 2.31
CA THR A 21 7.30 -13.02 2.39
C THR A 21 6.24 -12.34 1.54
N ILE A 22 5.69 -11.23 2.04
CA ILE A 22 4.81 -10.38 1.26
C ILE A 22 5.66 -9.54 0.32
N SER A 23 5.32 -9.54 -0.97
CA SER A 23 5.93 -8.64 -1.94
C SER A 23 5.14 -7.33 -1.99
N LEU A 24 5.77 -6.21 -1.60
CA LEU A 24 5.16 -4.89 -1.61
C LEU A 24 5.70 -4.07 -2.79
N HIS A 25 4.82 -3.28 -3.43
CA HIS A 25 5.24 -2.39 -4.50
C HIS A 25 6.09 -1.22 -3.95
N PRO A 26 7.28 -0.92 -4.51
CA PRO A 26 8.20 0.06 -3.91
C PRO A 26 7.62 1.48 -3.81
N LEU A 27 6.81 1.92 -4.79
CA LEU A 27 6.18 3.26 -4.75
C LEU A 27 5.19 3.47 -3.57
N VAL A 28 4.69 2.41 -2.93
CA VAL A 28 3.78 2.57 -1.78
C VAL A 28 4.51 2.55 -0.44
N CYS A 29 5.80 2.21 -0.39
CA CYS A 29 6.58 2.11 0.84
C CYS A 29 6.51 3.40 1.67
N LYS A 30 6.60 4.57 1.01
CA LYS A 30 6.46 5.88 1.68
C LYS A 30 5.09 6.06 2.36
N GLY A 31 4.01 5.57 1.73
CA GLY A 31 2.66 5.63 2.29
C GLY A 31 2.45 4.68 3.48
N PHE A 32 3.21 3.59 3.55
CA PHE A 32 3.21 2.71 4.73
C PHE A 32 4.24 3.11 5.78
N ASN A 33 5.15 4.04 5.45
CA ASN A 33 6.39 4.25 6.19
C ASN A 33 7.12 2.92 6.45
N ALA A 34 7.20 2.09 5.40
CA ALA A 34 7.78 0.75 5.45
C ALA A 34 9.21 0.77 4.88
N ASP A 35 10.10 0.08 5.57
CA ASP A 35 11.39 -0.36 5.01
C ASP A 35 11.42 -1.89 4.95
N PHE A 36 12.59 -2.48 4.68
CA PHE A 36 12.74 -3.93 4.50
C PHE A 36 13.78 -4.53 5.44
N ASP A 37 13.94 -3.95 6.64
CA ASP A 37 14.89 -4.42 7.65
C ASP A 37 14.31 -5.47 8.63
N GLY A 38 13.04 -5.83 8.46
CA GLY A 38 12.30 -6.73 9.34
C GLY A 38 10.82 -6.37 9.51
N ASP A 39 10.37 -5.30 8.87
CA ASP A 39 8.98 -4.85 8.90
C ASP A 39 7.96 -5.94 8.55
N GLN A 40 6.87 -5.96 9.32
CA GLN A 40 5.76 -6.90 9.16
C GLN A 40 4.49 -6.16 8.76
N MET A 41 3.72 -6.77 7.85
CA MET A 41 2.44 -6.24 7.37
C MET A 41 1.32 -7.24 7.62
N ALA A 42 0.14 -6.74 7.99
CA ALA A 42 -1.08 -7.53 8.07
C ALA A 42 -1.81 -7.55 6.72
N VAL A 43 -2.48 -8.65 6.41
CA VAL A 43 -3.33 -8.80 5.24
C VAL A 43 -4.76 -9.05 5.70
N HIS A 44 -5.69 -8.27 5.17
CA HIS A 44 -7.12 -8.40 5.45
C HIS A 44 -7.86 -8.80 4.18
N LEU A 45 -8.76 -9.78 4.28
CA LEU A 45 -9.58 -10.25 3.16
C LEU A 45 -11.01 -9.69 3.28
N PRO A 46 -11.44 -8.73 2.43
CA PRO A 46 -12.82 -8.26 2.42
C PRO A 46 -13.76 -9.36 1.88
N LEU A 47 -14.82 -9.67 2.62
CA LEU A 47 -15.71 -10.79 2.30
C LEU A 47 -16.97 -10.36 1.54
N SER A 48 -17.67 -9.32 1.99
CA SER A 48 -18.92 -8.87 1.35
C SER A 48 -18.66 -8.16 0.03
N LEU A 49 -19.67 -8.11 -0.85
CA LEU A 49 -19.55 -7.43 -2.14
C LEU A 49 -19.29 -5.93 -1.96
N GLU A 50 -19.91 -5.33 -0.94
CA GLU A 50 -19.73 -3.93 -0.58
C GLU A 50 -18.28 -3.68 -0.13
N ALA A 51 -17.74 -4.51 0.76
CA ALA A 51 -16.37 -4.40 1.23
C ALA A 51 -15.35 -4.61 0.09
N GLN A 52 -15.62 -5.54 -0.83
CA GLN A 52 -14.79 -5.74 -2.02
C GLN A 52 -14.85 -4.53 -2.96
N ALA A 53 -16.03 -3.93 -3.13
CA ALA A 53 -16.21 -2.73 -3.95
C ALA A 53 -15.49 -1.52 -3.34
N GLU A 54 -15.62 -1.28 -2.04
CA GLU A 54 -14.90 -0.22 -1.33
C GLU A 54 -13.38 -0.41 -1.43
N ALA A 55 -12.89 -1.64 -1.25
CA ALA A 55 -11.47 -1.95 -1.42
C ALA A 55 -10.99 -1.61 -2.83
N ARG A 56 -11.77 -1.97 -3.87
CA ARG A 56 -11.39 -1.73 -5.27
C ARG A 56 -11.52 -0.28 -5.72
N LEU A 57 -12.52 0.44 -5.25
CA LEU A 57 -12.84 1.79 -5.73
C LEU A 57 -12.20 2.89 -4.88
N LEU A 58 -12.12 2.69 -3.57
CA LEU A 58 -11.69 3.72 -2.63
C LEU A 58 -10.28 3.47 -2.11
N MET A 59 -9.95 2.21 -1.82
CA MET A 59 -8.70 1.87 -1.13
C MET A 59 -7.59 1.39 -2.06
N PHE A 60 -7.87 1.16 -3.34
CA PHE A 60 -6.88 0.61 -4.26
C PHE A 60 -5.69 1.57 -4.40
N SER A 61 -4.48 1.03 -4.33
CA SER A 61 -3.25 1.81 -4.27
C SER A 61 -3.08 2.82 -5.42
N HIS A 62 -3.41 2.44 -6.66
CA HIS A 62 -3.33 3.35 -7.82
C HIS A 62 -4.35 4.50 -7.79
N MET A 63 -5.38 4.45 -6.95
CA MET A 63 -6.35 5.53 -6.75
C MET A 63 -5.86 6.55 -5.69
N ASN A 64 -4.81 6.22 -4.95
CA ASN A 64 -4.36 6.95 -3.76
C ASN A 64 -2.92 7.48 -3.94
N LEU A 65 -2.69 8.27 -4.99
CA LEU A 65 -1.35 8.73 -5.41
C LEU A 65 -0.86 10.00 -4.70
N LEU A 66 -1.78 10.74 -4.06
CA LEU A 66 -1.50 12.02 -3.41
C LEU A 66 -1.63 11.92 -1.89
N SER A 67 -0.82 12.69 -1.19
CA SER A 67 -0.92 12.86 0.26
C SER A 67 -2.26 13.52 0.62
N PRO A 68 -3.07 12.93 1.52
CA PRO A 68 -4.32 13.55 1.96
C PRO A 68 -4.11 14.82 2.80
N ALA A 69 -2.91 15.02 3.36
CA ALA A 69 -2.64 16.15 4.24
C ALA A 69 -2.30 17.43 3.47
N ILE A 70 -1.52 17.30 2.39
CA ILE A 70 -0.95 18.45 1.67
C ILE A 70 -1.19 18.42 0.15
N GLY A 71 -1.73 17.33 -0.40
CA GLY A 71 -2.01 17.20 -1.84
C GLY A 71 -0.80 16.82 -2.71
N ASP A 72 0.41 16.84 -2.16
CA ASP A 72 1.62 16.45 -2.90
C ASP A 72 1.65 14.96 -3.27
N PRO A 73 2.30 14.59 -4.39
CA PRO A 73 2.52 13.19 -4.74
C PRO A 73 3.24 12.41 -3.63
N ILE A 74 2.67 11.27 -3.23
CA ILE A 74 3.28 10.36 -2.25
C ILE A 74 3.89 9.12 -2.92
N CYS A 75 3.28 8.65 -4.01
CA CYS A 75 3.76 7.54 -4.83
C CYS A 75 4.74 8.06 -5.89
N VAL A 76 5.91 8.52 -5.44
CA VAL A 76 6.97 9.07 -6.32
C VAL A 76 8.15 8.12 -6.40
N PRO A 77 8.91 8.10 -7.52
CA PRO A 77 10.16 7.37 -7.60
C PRO A 77 11.13 7.78 -6.48
N THR A 78 11.78 6.80 -5.87
CA THR A 78 12.74 7.00 -4.78
C THR A 78 14.01 6.20 -5.02
N GLN A 79 15.13 6.66 -4.42
CA GLN A 79 16.40 5.92 -4.35
C GLN A 79 16.82 5.36 -5.72
N ASP A 80 16.88 4.04 -5.87
CA ASP A 80 17.34 3.34 -7.08
C ASP A 80 16.56 3.69 -8.35
N MET A 81 15.31 4.16 -8.24
CA MET A 81 14.53 4.58 -9.41
C MET A 81 14.95 5.93 -9.99
N LEU A 82 15.70 6.74 -9.22
CA LEU A 82 16.20 8.04 -9.64
C LEU A 82 17.64 7.96 -10.19
N MET A 83 18.29 6.80 -10.05
CA MET A 83 19.67 6.56 -10.51
C MET A 83 19.75 6.31 -12.02
#